data_AF-A0AAD5SEP1-F1
#
_entry.id   AF-A0AAD5SEP1-F1
#
_cell.length_a   1.000
_cell.length_b   1.000
_cell.length_c   1.000
_cell.angle_alpha   90.00
_cell.angle_beta   90.00
_cell.angle_gamma   90.00
#
_symmetry.space_group_name_H-M   'P 1'
#
loop_
_entity.id
_entity.type
_entity.pdbx_description
1 polymer ?
#
loop_
_entity_poly.entity_id
_entity_poly.type
_entity_poly.pdbx_seq_one_letter_code
_entity_poly.pdbx_strand_id
1 'polypeptide(L)'
;MSPAATEPPLKMDLDLPTGDEPVEEVLEPKKRCAGVLVHPTSLPSPYGIGDIGKPTLDFLVWLNKGGQSLWQFLPLNPPDHGGSPYSTPSAMAANPILIALEPLVEVGLLQQSELADLQKADKPRVDYPTLTPIKRRLLRLARD
;
A
#
# COMPACT_ATOMS: atom_id res chain seq x y z
N MET A 1 31.38 21.90 -12.04
CA MET A 1 30.64 20.68 -11.66
C MET A 1 29.21 20.90 -12.08
N SER A 2 28.76 20.19 -13.12
CA SER A 2 27.38 20.29 -13.62
C SER A 2 26.43 19.65 -12.60
N PRO A 3 25.30 20.28 -12.24
CA PRO A 3 24.34 19.63 -11.36
C PRO A 3 23.73 18.44 -12.12
N ALA A 4 23.72 17.29 -11.46
CA ALA A 4 23.05 16.10 -11.96
C ALA A 4 21.58 16.46 -12.22
N ALA A 5 21.14 16.26 -13.45
CA ALA A 5 19.73 16.39 -13.81
C ALA A 5 18.96 15.36 -12.97
N THR A 6 18.20 15.84 -12.00
CA THR A 6 17.20 15.04 -11.30
C THR A 6 16.21 14.54 -12.35
N GLU A 7 16.16 13.23 -12.59
CA GLU A 7 15.11 12.64 -13.41
C GLU A 7 13.75 13.12 -12.89
N PRO A 8 12.81 13.50 -13.77
CA PRO A 8 11.48 13.86 -13.33
C PRO A 8 10.86 12.68 -12.56
N PRO A 9 10.03 12.93 -11.53
CA PRO A 9 9.32 11.85 -10.85
C PRO A 9 8.63 11.01 -11.91
N LEU A 10 8.77 9.67 -11.80
CA LEU A 10 8.07 8.72 -12.66
C LEU A 10 6.61 9.16 -12.73
N LYS A 11 6.20 9.71 -13.88
CA LYS A 11 4.78 9.82 -14.19
C LYS A 11 4.28 8.38 -14.18
N MET A 12 3.52 8.05 -13.14
CA MET A 12 2.72 6.84 -13.12
C MET A 12 1.65 7.03 -14.19
N ASP A 13 2.02 6.84 -15.46
CA ASP A 13 1.09 6.64 -16.57
C ASP A 13 0.46 5.23 -16.44
N LEU A 14 0.00 4.87 -15.24
CA LEU A 14 -1.07 3.92 -15.15
C LEU A 14 -2.31 4.71 -15.50
N ASP A 15 -2.94 4.30 -16.59
CA ASP A 15 -4.28 4.70 -16.97
C ASP A 15 -5.26 4.11 -15.94
N LEU A 16 -5.14 4.57 -14.69
CA LEU A 16 -6.05 4.24 -13.62
C LEU A 16 -7.36 4.97 -13.96
N PRO A 17 -8.49 4.26 -14.00
CA PRO A 17 -9.76 4.89 -14.31
C PRO A 17 -9.97 6.06 -13.34
N THR A 18 -10.16 7.26 -13.90
CA THR A 18 -10.35 8.53 -13.17
C THR A 18 -11.66 8.58 -12.38
N GLY A 19 -12.48 7.53 -12.47
CA GLY A 19 -13.78 7.41 -11.83
C GLY A 19 -14.93 8.01 -12.63
N ASP A 20 -14.62 8.80 -13.67
CA ASP A 20 -15.59 9.41 -14.60
C ASP A 20 -15.89 8.52 -15.83
N GLU A 21 -15.09 7.47 -16.04
CA GLU A 21 -15.33 6.46 -17.07
C GLU A 21 -16.56 5.61 -16.69
N PRO A 22 -17.46 5.30 -17.64
CA PRO A 22 -18.57 4.40 -17.36
C PRO A 22 -18.03 3.07 -16.83
N VAL A 23 -18.51 2.65 -15.65
CA VAL A 23 -18.17 1.36 -15.04
C VAL A 23 -18.89 0.24 -15.80
N GLU A 24 -18.63 0.11 -17.10
CA GLU A 24 -19.16 -0.94 -17.97
C GLU A 24 -18.02 -1.73 -18.57
N GLU A 25 -17.43 -2.59 -17.74
CA GLU A 25 -17.44 -4.03 -17.98
C GLU A 25 -17.18 -4.68 -16.62
N VAL A 26 -18.23 -5.19 -15.96
CA VAL A 26 -18.01 -6.19 -14.90
C VAL A 26 -17.29 -7.32 -15.61
N LEU A 27 -15.97 -7.43 -15.41
CA LEU A 27 -15.13 -8.45 -16.01
C LEU A 27 -15.88 -9.78 -15.91
N GLU A 28 -16.38 -10.29 -17.04
CA GLU A 28 -17.06 -11.58 -17.01
C GLU A 28 -16.07 -12.57 -16.40
N PRO A 29 -16.43 -13.26 -15.31
CA PRO A 29 -15.50 -14.12 -14.63
C PRO A 29 -15.02 -15.17 -15.63
N LYS A 30 -13.75 -15.06 -16.03
CA LYS A 30 -13.17 -15.99 -17.00
C LYS A 30 -13.45 -17.40 -16.49
N LYS A 31 -14.06 -18.23 -17.35
CA LYS A 31 -14.36 -19.64 -17.05
C LYS A 31 -13.14 -20.41 -16.54
N ARG A 32 -11.94 -19.95 -16.90
CA ARG A 32 -10.66 -20.35 -16.30
C ARG A 32 -9.85 -19.11 -15.94
N CYS A 33 -9.50 -18.96 -14.68
CA CYS A 33 -8.62 -17.93 -14.15
C CYS A 33 -7.65 -18.52 -13.14
N ALA A 34 -6.55 -17.80 -12.91
CA ALA A 34 -5.57 -18.11 -11.89
C ALA A 34 -5.19 -16.81 -11.16
N GLY A 35 -4.69 -16.94 -9.95
CA GLY A 35 -4.36 -15.82 -9.10
C GLY A 35 -3.42 -16.16 -7.97
N VAL A 36 -3.06 -15.12 -7.22
CA VAL A 36 -2.16 -15.21 -6.08
C VAL A 36 -2.87 -14.74 -4.82
N LEU A 37 -2.72 -15.52 -3.75
CA LEU A 37 -3.07 -15.11 -2.39
C LEU A 37 -1.86 -14.42 -1.75
N VAL A 38 -1.94 -13.11 -1.54
CA VAL A 38 -0.95 -12.36 -0.78
C VAL A 38 -1.63 -11.16 -0.13
N HIS A 39 -1.39 -10.94 1.16
CA HIS A 39 -1.93 -9.77 1.85
C HIS A 39 -1.00 -8.55 1.62
N PRO A 40 -1.52 -7.32 1.47
CA PRO A 40 -0.68 -6.13 1.26
C PRO A 40 0.44 -5.97 2.29
N THR A 41 0.20 -6.32 3.55
CA THR A 41 1.19 -6.25 4.63
C THR A 41 2.44 -7.11 4.40
N SER A 42 2.34 -8.12 3.53
CA SER A 42 3.44 -9.03 3.19
C SER A 42 4.28 -8.53 2.02
N LEU A 43 3.86 -7.46 1.35
CA LEU A 43 4.63 -6.87 0.26
C LEU A 43 5.85 -6.11 0.81
N PRO A 44 6.98 -6.12 0.08
CA PRO A 44 8.20 -5.46 0.52
C PRO A 44 8.00 -3.95 0.57
N SER A 45 8.34 -3.32 1.69
CA SER A 45 8.24 -1.87 1.89
C SER A 45 9.40 -1.36 2.75
N PRO A 46 9.94 -0.16 2.46
CA PRO A 46 10.97 0.45 3.28
C PRO A 46 10.46 0.90 4.66
N TYR A 47 9.15 0.82 4.93
CA TYR A 47 8.54 1.29 6.18
C TYR A 47 8.08 0.16 7.10
N GLY A 48 8.68 -1.03 6.97
CA GLY A 48 8.48 -2.17 7.85
C GLY A 48 7.16 -2.94 7.65
N ILE A 49 6.26 -2.45 6.80
CA ILE A 49 5.01 -3.11 6.42
C ILE A 49 4.61 -2.70 5.01
N GLY A 50 4.17 -3.66 4.19
CA GLY A 50 3.59 -3.33 2.89
C GLY A 50 2.28 -2.54 3.02
N ASP A 51 2.01 -1.72 2.02
CA ASP A 51 0.88 -0.79 2.00
C ASP A 51 0.23 -0.71 0.61
N ILE A 52 -0.86 0.04 0.50
CA ILE A 52 -1.58 0.29 -0.75
C ILE A 52 -0.93 1.47 -1.48
N GLY A 53 0.35 1.32 -1.79
CA GLY A 53 1.15 2.28 -2.54
C GLY A 53 2.02 1.59 -3.59
N LYS A 54 3.26 2.06 -3.73
CA LYS A 54 4.24 1.54 -4.69
C LYS A 54 4.43 0.01 -4.60
N PRO A 55 4.54 -0.63 -3.41
CA PRO A 55 4.66 -2.09 -3.32
C PRO A 55 3.48 -2.86 -3.92
N THR A 56 2.26 -2.37 -3.69
CA THR A 56 1.03 -2.97 -4.24
C THR A 56 0.98 -2.79 -5.76
N LEU A 57 1.33 -1.61 -6.28
CA LEU A 57 1.42 -1.40 -7.73
C LEU A 57 2.45 -2.31 -8.39
N ASP A 58 3.65 -2.43 -7.82
CA ASP A 58 4.71 -3.30 -8.35
C ASP A 58 4.23 -4.76 -8.39
N PHE A 59 3.52 -5.20 -7.34
CA PHE A 59 2.90 -6.52 -7.29
C PHE A 59 1.85 -6.70 -8.38
N LEU A 60 0.97 -5.73 -8.62
CA LEU A 60 -0.05 -5.81 -9.68
C LEU A 60 0.57 -5.87 -11.08
N VAL A 61 1.64 -5.10 -11.33
CA VAL A 61 2.40 -5.15 -12.59
C VAL A 61 3.02 -6.54 -12.77
N TRP A 62 3.60 -7.11 -11.72
CA TRP A 62 4.14 -8.47 -11.75
C TRP A 62 3.04 -9.52 -11.98
N LEU A 63 1.89 -9.39 -11.30
CA LEU A 63 0.74 -10.28 -11.40
C LEU A 63 0.19 -10.31 -12.83
N ASN A 64 0.02 -9.14 -13.44
CA ASN A 64 -0.41 -8.98 -14.82
C ASN A 64 0.61 -9.56 -15.82
N LYS A 65 1.91 -9.29 -15.63
CA LYS A 65 2.99 -9.89 -16.45
C LYS A 65 2.99 -11.43 -16.37
N GLY A 66 2.61 -11.99 -15.22
CA GLY A 66 2.44 -13.42 -15.00
C GLY A 66 1.14 -14.01 -15.57
N GLY A 67 0.31 -13.22 -16.26
CA GLY A 67 -0.97 -13.65 -16.81
C GLY A 67 -2.02 -14.01 -15.76
N GLN A 68 -1.78 -13.65 -14.50
CA GLN A 68 -2.71 -13.88 -13.41
C GLN A 68 -3.81 -12.83 -13.46
N SER A 69 -5.05 -13.24 -13.21
CA SER A 69 -6.23 -12.38 -13.31
C SER A 69 -6.98 -12.22 -11.99
N LEU A 70 -6.49 -12.84 -10.91
CA LEU A 70 -7.07 -12.75 -9.58
C LEU A 70 -5.99 -12.40 -8.55
N TRP A 71 -6.33 -11.48 -7.65
CA TRP A 71 -5.60 -11.22 -6.42
C TRP A 71 -6.53 -11.47 -5.25
N GLN A 72 -6.16 -12.43 -4.41
CA GLN A 72 -6.87 -12.69 -3.16
C GLN A 72 -6.03 -12.16 -1.99
N PHE A 73 -6.70 -11.61 -0.98
CA PHE A 73 -6.09 -11.17 0.27
C PHE A 73 -7.02 -11.43 1.45
N LEU A 74 -6.43 -11.42 2.65
CA LEU A 74 -7.14 -11.48 3.94
C LEU A 74 -7.93 -10.17 4.20
N PRO A 75 -8.82 -10.11 5.20
CA PRO A 75 -9.56 -8.88 5.49
C PRO A 75 -8.63 -7.68 5.73
N LEU A 76 -8.98 -6.53 5.13
CA LEU A 76 -8.21 -5.28 5.23
C LEU A 76 -8.52 -4.47 6.49
N ASN A 77 -9.33 -5.01 7.39
CA ASN A 77 -9.76 -4.32 8.60
C ASN A 77 -8.60 -4.12 9.59
N PRO A 78 -8.68 -3.13 10.50
CA PRO A 78 -7.70 -2.98 11.56
C PRO A 78 -7.61 -4.27 12.38
N PRO A 79 -6.44 -4.90 12.51
CA PRO A 79 -6.31 -6.07 13.35
C PRO A 79 -6.37 -5.69 14.83
N ASP A 80 -6.61 -6.70 15.66
CA ASP A 80 -6.39 -6.61 17.10
C ASP A 80 -4.90 -6.50 17.46
N HIS A 81 -4.60 -6.47 18.76
CA HIS A 81 -3.22 -6.40 19.26
C HIS A 81 -2.36 -7.61 18.84
N GLY A 82 -2.98 -8.73 18.47
CA GLY A 82 -2.30 -9.94 17.98
C GLY A 82 -1.95 -9.87 16.49
N GLY A 83 -2.37 -8.83 15.77
CA GLY A 83 -2.11 -8.68 14.34
C GLY A 83 -2.99 -9.58 13.46
N SER A 84 -4.07 -10.17 14.01
CA SER A 84 -4.96 -11.06 13.26
C SER A 84 -5.95 -10.24 12.42
N PRO A 85 -6.01 -10.42 11.08
CA PRO A 85 -6.98 -9.73 10.23
C PRO A 85 -8.42 -10.24 10.44
N TYR A 86 -8.61 -11.33 11.18
CA TYR A 86 -9.93 -11.90 11.50
C TYR A 86 -10.47 -11.46 12.86
N SER A 87 -9.68 -10.72 13.63
CA SER A 87 -10.06 -10.17 14.93
C SER A 87 -9.97 -8.66 14.83
N THR A 88 -11.11 -8.00 14.64
CA THR A 88 -11.17 -6.55 14.33
C THR A 88 -12.18 -5.84 15.23
N PRO A 89 -11.88 -4.60 15.66
CA PRO A 89 -12.86 -3.74 16.34
C PRO A 89 -13.94 -3.19 15.39
N SER A 90 -13.78 -3.34 14.08
CA SER A 90 -14.74 -2.85 13.08
C SER A 90 -14.76 -3.73 11.84
N ALA A 91 -15.96 -4.14 11.42
CA ALA A 91 -16.17 -4.86 10.16
C ALA A 91 -16.10 -3.96 8.91
N MET A 92 -16.19 -2.64 9.08
CA MET A 92 -16.30 -1.68 7.96
C MET A 92 -15.04 -0.84 7.74
N ALA A 93 -14.31 -0.52 8.81
CA ALA A 93 -13.11 0.30 8.69
C ALA A 93 -11.99 -0.49 8.00
N ALA A 94 -11.21 0.18 7.16
CA ALA A 94 -9.93 -0.32 6.67
C ALA A 94 -8.80 -0.01 7.66
N ASN A 95 -7.74 -0.81 7.66
CA ASN A 95 -6.58 -0.64 8.53
C ASN A 95 -5.77 0.60 8.13
N PRO A 96 -5.70 1.66 8.97
CA PRO A 96 -5.01 2.89 8.58
C PRO A 96 -3.52 2.71 8.28
N ILE A 97 -2.87 1.69 8.87
CA ILE A 97 -1.44 1.47 8.66
C ILE A 97 -1.12 0.96 7.23
N LEU A 98 -2.14 0.60 6.44
CA LEU A 98 -2.02 0.27 5.02
C LEU A 98 -2.01 1.50 4.10
N ILE A 99 -2.18 2.71 4.64
CA ILE A 99 -2.03 3.94 3.86
C ILE A 99 -0.54 4.13 3.51
N ALA A 100 -0.27 4.35 2.23
CA ALA A 100 1.05 4.68 1.72
C ALA A 100 1.47 6.09 2.15
N LEU A 101 2.74 6.25 2.55
CA LEU A 101 3.22 7.51 3.10
C LEU A 101 3.89 8.39 2.03
N GLU A 102 4.47 7.79 0.98
CA GLU A 102 5.11 8.56 -0.10
C GLU A 102 4.16 9.54 -0.78
N PRO A 103 2.91 9.17 -1.13
CA PRO A 103 2.00 10.14 -1.74
C PRO A 103 1.71 11.33 -0.83
N LEU A 104 1.67 11.13 0.49
CA LEU A 104 1.48 12.21 1.46
C LEU A 104 2.67 13.17 1.49
N VAL A 105 3.89 12.66 1.28
CA VAL A 105 5.08 13.51 1.13
C VAL A 105 5.06 14.27 -0.19
N GLU A 106 4.66 13.60 -1.29
CA GLU A 106 4.57 14.21 -2.62
C GLU A 106 3.59 15.39 -2.67
N VAL A 107 2.45 15.29 -1.97
CA VAL A 107 1.48 16.40 -1.88
C VAL A 107 1.76 17.38 -0.74
N GLY A 108 2.89 17.23 -0.03
CA GLY A 108 3.32 18.15 1.02
C GLY A 108 2.56 18.07 2.35
N LEU A 109 1.77 17.02 2.57
CA LEU A 109 1.11 16.75 3.87
C LEU A 109 2.08 16.15 4.89
N LEU A 110 3.17 15.55 4.43
CA LEU A 110 4.29 15.09 5.26
C LEU A 110 5.61 15.56 4.67
N GLN A 111 6.65 15.59 5.49
CA GLN A 111 8.03 15.82 5.09
C GLN A 111 8.80 14.50 5.09
N GLN A 112 9.72 14.33 4.15
CA GLN A 112 10.54 13.11 4.07
C GLN A 112 11.29 12.81 5.38
N SER A 113 11.70 13.86 6.12
CA SER A 113 12.37 13.72 7.41
C SER A 113 11.49 13.08 8.49
N GLU A 114 10.17 13.18 8.39
CA GLU A 114 9.23 12.59 9.35
C GLU A 114 9.13 11.06 9.21
N LEU A 115 9.53 10.52 8.05
CA LEU A 115 9.52 9.08 7.76
C LEU A 115 10.81 8.38 8.25
N ALA A 116 11.81 9.12 8.72
CA ALA A 116 13.13 8.60 9.05
C ALA A 116 13.13 7.50 10.13
N ASP A 117 12.13 7.49 11.02
CA ASP A 117 12.02 6.46 12.07
C ASP A 117 11.47 5.12 11.56
N LEU A 118 10.76 5.12 10.42
CA LEU A 118 10.23 3.89 9.81
C LEU A 118 11.28 3.16 8.97
N GLN A 119 12.24 3.89 8.40
CA GLN A 119 13.27 3.35 7.51
C GLN A 119 14.33 2.50 8.25
N LYS A 120 14.32 2.48 9.58
CA LYS A 120 15.28 1.74 10.41
C LYS A 120 14.90 0.27 10.63
N ALA A 121 13.80 -0.19 10.04
CA ALA A 121 13.20 -1.49 10.32
C ALA A 121 13.20 -2.43 9.10
N ASP A 122 14.37 -2.85 8.63
CA ASP A 122 14.48 -4.01 7.73
C ASP A 122 14.33 -5.30 8.57
N LYS A 123 13.09 -5.62 8.92
CA LYS A 123 12.74 -6.84 9.66
C LYS A 123 12.07 -7.83 8.71
N PRO A 124 12.34 -9.15 8.84
CA PRO A 124 11.70 -10.18 8.01
C PRO A 124 10.20 -10.37 8.34
N ARG A 125 9.68 -9.69 9.38
CA ARG A 125 8.30 -9.79 9.85
C ARG A 125 7.80 -8.42 10.29
N VAL A 126 6.51 -8.19 10.08
CA VAL A 126 5.80 -6.99 10.51
C VAL A 126 5.76 -6.90 12.03
N ASP A 127 6.23 -5.79 12.58
CA ASP A 127 6.21 -5.47 14.01
C ASP A 127 5.03 -4.52 14.31
N TYR A 128 3.82 -5.09 14.40
CA TYR A 128 2.60 -4.32 14.64
C TYR A 128 2.65 -3.41 15.88
N PRO A 129 3.14 -3.86 17.05
CA PRO A 129 3.22 -3.02 18.25
C PRO A 129 4.07 -1.77 18.04
N THR A 130 5.17 -1.87 17.29
CA THR A 130 6.07 -0.74 17.02
C THR A 130 5.53 0.16 15.90
N LEU A 131 5.09 -0.43 14.78
CA LEU A 131 4.74 0.32 13.56
C LEU A 131 3.39 1.04 13.68
N THR A 132 2.40 0.43 14.32
CA THR A 132 1.04 0.97 14.43
C THR A 132 0.99 2.37 15.05
N PRO A 133 1.59 2.62 16.24
CA PRO A 133 1.58 3.95 16.84
C PRO A 133 2.34 4.99 16.00
N ILE A 134 3.43 4.61 15.34
CA ILE A 134 4.23 5.50 14.48
C ILE A 134 3.42 5.92 13.26
N LYS A 135 2.89 4.97 12.46
CA LYS A 135 2.09 5.31 11.27
C LYS A 135 0.83 6.08 11.65
N ARG A 136 0.15 5.74 12.75
CA ARG A 136 -1.01 6.51 13.23
C ARG A 136 -0.65 7.94 13.63
N ARG A 137 0.54 8.18 14.20
CA ARG A 137 1.01 9.54 14.51
C ARG A 137 1.24 10.33 13.23
N LEU A 138 1.92 9.76 12.24
CA LEU A 138 2.17 10.42 10.95
C LEU A 138 0.86 10.74 10.22
N LEU A 139 -0.10 9.82 10.19
CA LEU A 139 -1.41 10.06 9.55
C LEU A 139 -2.24 11.13 10.27
N ARG A 140 -2.00 11.37 11.58
CA ARG A 140 -2.60 12.51 12.28
C ARG A 140 -1.92 13.83 11.89
N LEU A 141 -0.61 13.85 11.73
CA LEU A 141 0.13 15.03 11.27
C LEU A 141 -0.32 15.42 9.85
N ALA A 142 -0.46 14.44 8.96
CA ALA A 142 -0.89 14.65 7.57
C ALA A 142 -2.34 15.17 7.41
N ARG A 143 -3.13 15.19 8.49
CA ARG A 143 -4.52 15.66 8.48
C ARG A 143 -4.61 17.16 8.78
N ASP A 144 -3.69 17.67 9.59
CA ASP A 144 -3.74 19.02 10.17
C ASP A 144 -3.01 20.04 9.29
#